data_AF-A0A1Q8YKR5-F1
#
_entry.id   AF-A0A1Q8YKR5-F1
#
_cell.length_a   1.000
_cell.length_b   1.000
_cell.length_c   1.000
_cell.angle_alpha   90.00
_cell.angle_beta   90.00
_cell.angle_gamma   90.00
#
_symmetry.space_group_name_H-M   'P 1'
#
loop_
_entity.id
_entity.type
_entity.pdbx_description
1 polymer ?
#
loop_
_entity_poly.entity_id
_entity_poly.type
_entity_poly.pdbx_seq_one_letter_code
_entity_poly.pdbx_strand_id
1 'polypeptide(L)'
;MKVIAETAGIDIRTVGLTRIDWLKRGFESLVDAPRSGAPRKITPEQLERLLDAAEKEPLTAKALLAKHVDAGGTLVHLNTLTQALKKAQFV
;
A
#
# COMPACT_ATOMS: atom_id res chain seq x y z
N MET A 1 10.68 20.31 -27.46
CA MET A 1 10.71 18.87 -27.09
C MET A 1 11.73 18.11 -27.94
N LYS A 2 11.66 18.17 -29.28
CA LYS A 2 12.64 17.52 -30.18
C LYS A 2 14.11 17.88 -29.90
N VAL A 3 14.45 19.16 -29.83
CA VAL A 3 15.83 19.61 -29.51
C VAL A 3 16.30 19.07 -28.16
N ILE A 4 15.44 19.09 -27.14
CA ILE A 4 15.74 18.56 -25.80
C ILE A 4 15.97 17.05 -25.84
N ALA A 5 15.13 16.33 -26.59
CA ALA A 5 15.24 14.88 -26.79
C ALA A 5 16.57 14.51 -27.48
N GLU A 6 16.96 15.26 -28.51
CA GLU A 6 18.22 15.10 -29.23
C GLU A 6 19.43 15.43 -28.35
N THR A 7 19.43 16.54 -27.62
CA THR A 7 20.51 16.92 -26.70
C THR A 7 20.69 15.90 -25.57
N ALA A 8 19.59 15.39 -25.03
CA ALA A 8 19.61 14.44 -23.92
C ALA A 8 19.74 12.97 -24.36
N GLY A 9 19.69 12.68 -25.66
CA GLY A 9 19.78 11.32 -26.20
C GLY A 9 18.63 10.40 -25.77
N ILE A 10 17.42 10.94 -25.54
CA ILE A 10 16.24 10.18 -25.11
C ILE A 10 15.07 10.37 -26.05
N ASP A 11 14.11 9.44 -26.01
CA ASP A 11 12.93 9.51 -26.85
C ASP A 11 12.04 10.74 -26.55
N ILE A 12 11.48 11.33 -27.60
CA ILE A 12 10.63 12.53 -27.49
C ILE A 12 9.37 12.29 -26.64
N ARG A 13 8.84 11.05 -26.63
CA ARG A 13 7.70 10.68 -25.78
C ARG A 13 8.08 10.69 -24.31
N THR A 14 9.29 10.26 -23.97
CA THR A 14 9.81 10.30 -22.60
C THR A 14 9.88 11.73 -22.09
N VAL A 15 10.45 12.65 -22.89
CA VAL A 15 10.48 14.09 -22.55
C VAL A 15 9.06 14.65 -22.34
N GLY A 16 8.13 14.25 -23.20
CA GLY A 16 6.72 14.64 -23.10
C GLY A 16 6.06 14.13 -21.82
N LEU A 17 6.18 12.84 -21.52
CA LEU A 17 5.60 12.20 -20.34
C LEU A 17 6.19 12.80 -19.05
N THR A 18 7.51 12.92 -18.95
CA THR A 18 8.17 13.51 -17.78
C THR A 18 7.72 14.95 -17.56
N ARG A 19 7.56 15.76 -18.61
CA ARG A 19 7.05 17.13 -18.48
C ARG A 19 5.59 17.16 -18.01
N ILE A 20 4.72 16.34 -18.60
CA ILE A 20 3.31 16.26 -18.20
C ILE A 20 3.21 15.89 -16.71
N ASP A 21 4.01 14.90 -16.30
CA ASP A 21 4.00 14.41 -14.92
C ASP A 21 4.53 15.44 -13.93
N TRP A 22 5.60 16.16 -14.29
CA TRP A 22 6.13 17.29 -13.53
C TRP A 22 5.10 18.42 -13.36
N LEU A 23 4.40 18.81 -14.43
CA LEU A 23 3.38 19.85 -14.35
C LEU A 23 2.17 19.43 -13.49
N LYS A 24 1.90 18.12 -13.40
CA LYS A 24 0.78 17.59 -12.62
C LYS A 24 1.12 17.39 -11.14
N ARG A 25 2.32 16.89 -10.83
CA ARG A 25 2.68 16.41 -9.48
C ARG A 25 3.91 17.09 -8.87
N GLY A 26 4.61 17.95 -9.60
CA GLY A 26 5.83 18.60 -9.12
C GLY A 26 6.87 17.59 -8.63
N PHE A 27 7.39 17.79 -7.42
CA PHE A 27 8.41 16.94 -6.82
C PHE A 27 8.00 15.46 -6.67
N GLU A 28 6.71 15.14 -6.56
CA GLU A 28 6.24 13.76 -6.47
C GLU A 28 6.37 12.98 -7.81
N SER A 29 6.70 13.67 -8.91
CA SER A 29 7.00 13.02 -10.22
C SER A 29 8.45 12.57 -10.37
N LEU A 30 9.32 12.93 -9.43
CA LEU A 30 10.73 12.59 -9.52
C LEU A 30 10.96 11.08 -9.33
N VAL A 31 12.04 10.57 -9.92
CA VAL A 31 12.35 9.13 -9.96
C VAL A 31 12.76 8.60 -8.57
N ASP A 32 13.21 9.48 -7.69
CA ASP A 32 13.51 9.20 -6.28
C ASP A 32 12.27 9.23 -5.38
N ALA A 33 11.07 9.50 -5.94
CA ALA A 33 9.83 9.31 -5.23
C ALA A 33 9.78 7.86 -4.68
N PRO A 34 9.34 7.66 -3.42
CA PRO A 34 9.21 6.34 -2.86
C PRO A 34 8.39 5.46 -3.80
N ARG A 35 9.00 4.37 -4.30
CA ARG A 35 8.28 3.42 -5.15
C ARG A 35 7.02 2.99 -4.42
N SER A 36 5.87 3.07 -5.09
CA SER A 36 4.65 2.50 -4.54
C SER A 36 4.86 0.99 -4.41
N GLY A 37 5.14 0.55 -3.19
CA GLY A 37 5.20 -0.86 -2.87
C GLY A 37 3.84 -1.50 -3.14
N ALA A 38 3.80 -2.84 -3.07
CA ALA A 38 2.52 -3.54 -3.15
C ALA A 38 1.55 -2.99 -2.10
N PRO A 39 0.30 -2.70 -2.46
CA PRO A 39 -0.70 -2.22 -1.51
C PRO A 39 -0.83 -3.23 -0.36
N ARG A 40 -1.08 -2.73 0.85
CA ARG A 40 -1.26 -3.58 2.02
C ARG A 40 -2.49 -4.46 1.82
N LYS A 41 -2.38 -5.75 2.15
CA LYS A 41 -3.49 -6.71 2.05
C LYS A 41 -4.58 -6.48 3.10
N ILE A 42 -4.23 -5.86 4.22
CA ILE A 42 -5.13 -5.45 5.29
C ILE A 42 -5.04 -3.92 5.36
N THR A 43 -6.17 -3.24 5.22
CA THR A 43 -6.22 -1.78 5.32
C THR A 43 -6.07 -1.31 6.78
N PRO A 44 -5.69 -0.05 7.03
CA PRO A 44 -5.63 0.48 8.39
C PRO A 44 -6.96 0.32 9.16
N GLU A 45 -8.09 0.57 8.51
CA GLU A 45 -9.43 0.48 9.11
C GLU A 45 -9.83 -0.97 9.41
N GLN A 46 -9.35 -1.91 8.59
CA GLN A 46 -9.49 -3.35 8.85
C GLN A 46 -8.64 -3.78 10.04
N LEU A 47 -7.43 -3.23 10.18
CA LEU A 47 -6.53 -3.52 11.30
C LEU A 47 -7.10 -3.00 12.62
N GLU A 48 -7.64 -1.78 12.65
CA GLU A 48 -8.28 -1.23 13.85
C GLU A 48 -9.45 -2.12 14.34
N ARG A 49 -10.31 -2.58 13.42
CA ARG A 49 -11.40 -3.51 13.76
C ARG A 49 -10.88 -4.85 14.29
N LEU A 50 -9.76 -5.34 13.76
CA LEU A 50 -9.12 -6.58 14.24
C LEU A 50 -8.59 -6.42 15.66
N LEU A 51 -7.98 -5.28 15.98
CA LEU A 51 -7.45 -4.99 17.32
C LEU A 51 -8.58 -4.83 18.33
N ASP A 52 -9.61 -4.04 18.02
CA ASP A 52 -10.79 -3.87 18.89
C ASP A 52 -11.49 -5.21 19.17
N ALA A 53 -11.62 -6.08 18.15
CA ALA A 53 -12.18 -7.41 18.34
C ALA A 53 -11.31 -8.33 19.22
N ALA A 54 -9.98 -8.19 19.15
CA ALA A 54 -9.04 -8.99 19.93
C ALA A 54 -8.88 -8.48 21.38
N GLU A 55 -9.09 -7.18 21.62
CA GLU A 55 -9.15 -6.60 22.98
C GLU A 55 -10.41 -7.02 23.71
N LYS A 56 -11.56 -7.04 23.02
CA LYS A 56 -12.85 -7.42 23.61
C LYS A 56 -12.92 -8.89 23.99
N GLU A 57 -12.33 -9.76 23.19
CA GLU A 57 -12.40 -11.21 23.36
C GLU A 57 -11.02 -11.84 23.07
N PRO A 58 -10.46 -12.65 23.98
CA PRO A 58 -9.21 -13.36 23.73
C PRO A 58 -9.43 -14.50 22.73
N LEU A 59 -9.41 -14.15 21.44
CA LEU A 59 -9.62 -15.07 20.33
C LEU A 59 -8.30 -15.61 19.79
N THR A 60 -8.32 -16.86 19.32
CA THR A 60 -7.20 -17.39 18.51
C THR A 60 -7.14 -16.65 17.17
N ALA A 61 -5.96 -16.58 16.55
CA ALA A 61 -5.78 -15.92 15.25
C ALA A 61 -6.73 -16.47 14.15
N LYS A 62 -7.10 -17.76 14.22
CA LYS A 62 -8.04 -18.39 13.29
C LYS A 62 -9.47 -17.92 13.52
N ALA A 63 -9.90 -17.80 14.78
CA ALA A 63 -11.22 -17.29 15.14
C ALA A 63 -11.35 -15.79 14.79
N LEU A 64 -10.29 -15.03 15.02
CA LEU A 64 -10.23 -13.62 14.65
C LEU A 64 -10.31 -13.41 13.13
N LEU A 65 -9.64 -14.27 12.34
CA LEU A 65 -9.76 -14.24 10.88
C LEU A 65 -11.19 -14.54 10.40
N ALA A 66 -11.87 -15.51 11.01
CA ALA A 66 -13.27 -15.81 10.68
C ALA A 66 -14.17 -14.59 10.96
N LYS A 67 -14.06 -14.00 12.16
CA LYS A 67 -14.81 -12.79 12.55
C LYS A 67 -14.53 -11.60 11.62
N HIS A 68 -13.29 -11.47 11.14
CA HIS A 68 -12.91 -10.45 10.16
C HIS A 68 -13.60 -10.65 8.81
N VAL A 69 -13.62 -11.88 8.30
CA VAL A 69 -14.26 -12.21 7.03
C VAL A 69 -15.78 -12.03 7.12
N ASP A 70 -16.38 -12.47 8.22
CA ASP A 70 -17.83 -12.31 8.48
C ASP A 70 -18.23 -10.82 8.54
N ALA A 71 -17.33 -9.95 9.01
CA ALA A 71 -17.52 -8.49 9.03
C ALA A 71 -17.22 -7.79 7.68
N GLY A 72 -17.13 -8.55 6.58
CA GLY A 72 -16.84 -8.03 5.23
C GLY A 72 -15.37 -7.65 5.03
N GLY A 73 -14.48 -8.17 5.87
CA GLY A 73 -13.03 -7.97 5.75
C GLY A 73 -12.42 -8.76 4.61
N THR A 74 -11.17 -8.43 4.27
CA THR A 74 -10.45 -9.11 3.19
C THR A 74 -9.98 -10.48 3.67
N LEU A 75 -10.33 -11.54 2.91
CA LEU A 75 -9.80 -12.86 3.18
C LEU A 75 -8.28 -12.89 2.90
N VAL A 76 -7.50 -13.07 3.96
CA VAL A 76 -6.04 -13.13 3.91
C VAL A 76 -5.53 -14.42 4.54
N HIS A 77 -4.30 -14.80 4.21
CA HIS A 77 -3.64 -15.93 4.86
C HIS A 77 -3.41 -15.64 6.35
N LEU A 78 -3.53 -16.66 7.21
CA LEU A 78 -3.37 -16.53 8.66
C LEU A 78 -2.06 -15.83 9.05
N ASN A 79 -0.96 -16.19 8.39
CA ASN A 79 0.35 -15.54 8.61
C ASN A 79 0.33 -14.03 8.34
N THR A 80 -0.43 -13.56 7.34
CA THR A 80 -0.58 -12.12 7.07
C THR A 80 -1.29 -11.41 8.21
N LEU A 81 -2.32 -12.02 8.79
CA LEU A 81 -3.02 -11.50 9.95
C LEU A 81 -2.11 -11.49 11.19
N THR A 82 -1.39 -12.58 11.46
CA THR A 82 -0.43 -12.64 12.58
C THR A 82 0.68 -11.61 12.45
N GLN A 83 1.24 -11.42 11.25
CA GLN A 83 2.27 -10.40 11.01
C GLN A 83 1.72 -8.97 11.20
N ALA A 84 0.46 -8.73 10.82
CA ALA A 84 -0.18 -7.45 11.05
C ALA A 84 -0.37 -7.16 12.55
N LEU A 85 -0.80 -8.16 13.34
CA LEU A 85 -0.95 -8.04 14.80
C LEU A 85 0.40 -7.80 15.48
N LYS A 86 1.46 -8.51 15.08
CA LYS A 86 2.83 -8.30 15.57
C LYS A 86 3.34 -6.90 15.29
N LYS A 87 3.12 -6.42 14.06
CA LYS A 87 3.51 -5.07 13.65
C LYS A 87 2.74 -3.99 14.42
N ALA A 88 1.52 -4.29 14.85
CA ALA A 88 0.70 -3.45 15.73
C ALA A 88 1.04 -3.61 17.22
N GLN A 89 2.07 -4.39 17.58
CA GLN A 89 2.51 -4.64 18.96
C GLN A 89 1.44 -5.27 19.87
N PHE A 90 0.47 -5.98 19.28
CA PHE A 90 -0.60 -6.65 20.04
C PHE A 90 -0.19 -8.04 20.56
N VAL A 91 0.73 -8.73 19.83
CA VAL A 91 1.34 -10.04 20.16
C VAL A 91 2.81 -9.99 19.83
#